data_AF-A0A963JTI6-F1
#
_entry.id   AF-A0A963JTI6-F1
#
_cell.length_a   1.000
_cell.length_b   1.000
_cell.length_c   1.000
_cell.angle_alpha   90.00
_cell.angle_beta   90.00
_cell.angle_gamma   90.00
#
_symmetry.space_group_name_H-M   'P 1'
#
loop_
_entity.id
_entity.type
_entity.pdbx_description
1 polymer ?
#
loop_
_entity_poly.entity_id
_entity_poly.type
_entity_poly.pdbx_seq_one_letter_code
_entity_poly.pdbx_strand_id
1 'polypeptide(L)' 'GRDEIIQALSDRGIGTSVHYVPLHRQPYWRDRYQLTPARFAHAEAAYQCMLSLPLFTAMHDTDQDRVIGALHELLG' A
#
# COMPACT_ATOMS: atom_id res chain seq x y z
N GLY A 1 10.78 3.22 -3.59
CA GLY A 1 9.50 2.77 -4.18
C GLY A 1 8.48 2.55 -3.07
N ARG A 2 7.32 1.96 -3.40
CA ARG A 2 6.21 1.78 -2.45
C ARG A 2 6.59 0.87 -1.27
N ASP A 3 7.31 -0.21 -1.53
CA ASP A 3 7.71 -1.19 -0.51
C ASP A 3 8.74 -0.59 0.47
N GLU A 4 9.66 0.24 -0.03
CA GLU A 4 10.64 0.95 0.80
C GLU A 4 9.98 1.99 1.71
N ILE A 5 8.95 2.69 1.22
CA ILE A 5 8.14 3.62 2.04
C ILE A 5 7.41 2.84 3.14
N ILE A 6 6.81 1.69 2.81
CA ILE A 6 6.14 0.82 3.81
C ILE A 6 7.13 0.39 4.89
N GLN A 7 8.32 -0.07 4.50
CA GLN A 7 9.35 -0.49 5.46
C GLN A 7 9.78 0.69 6.35
N ALA A 8 10.06 1.86 5.78
CA ALA A 8 10.46 3.03 6.54
C ALA A 8 9.38 3.53 7.51
N LEU A 9 8.10 3.46 7.13
CA LEU A 9 6.98 3.74 8.03
C LEU A 9 6.88 2.70 9.14
N SER A 10 7.07 1.41 8.82
CA SER A 10 7.09 0.33 9.81
C SER A 10 8.20 0.52 10.84
N ASP A 11 9.41 0.90 10.42
CA ASP A 11 10.55 1.16 11.30
C ASP A 11 10.27 2.34 12.26
N ARG A 12 9.38 3.26 11.88
CA ARG A 12 8.86 4.37 12.71
C ARG A 12 7.62 3.99 13.53
N GLY A 13 7.27 2.70 13.57
CA GLY A 13 6.10 2.18 14.28
C GLY A 13 4.76 2.60 13.68
N ILE A 14 4.73 3.01 12.40
CA ILE A 14 3.50 3.39 11.68
C ILE A 14 3.04 2.18 10.85
N GLY A 15 1.94 1.56 11.29
CA GLY A 15 1.34 0.43 10.58
C GLY A 15 0.74 0.86 9.23
N THR A 16 1.02 0.10 8.19
CA THR A 16 0.43 0.32 6.86
C THR A 16 -0.11 -0.99 6.30
N SER A 17 -0.91 -0.89 5.24
CA SER A 17 -1.43 -2.05 4.50
C SER A 17 -1.45 -1.75 3.00
N VAL A 18 -1.76 -2.76 2.18
CA VAL A 18 -2.01 -2.62 0.75
C VAL A 18 -3.35 -3.25 0.44
N HIS A 19 -4.30 -2.45 -0.06
CA HIS A 19 -5.66 -2.88 -0.37
C HIS A 19 -5.94 -2.77 -1.86
N TYR A 20 -5.87 -3.85 -2.63
CA TYR A 20 -5.51 -5.23 -2.27
C TYR A 20 -4.60 -5.81 -3.36
N VAL A 21 -4.00 -6.97 -3.11
CA VAL A 21 -3.39 -7.76 -4.19
C VAL A 21 -4.47 -8.05 -5.25
N PRO A 22 -4.29 -7.60 -6.51
CA PRO A 22 -5.29 -7.78 -7.55
C PRO A 22 -5.64 -9.25 -7.79
N LEU A 23 -6.90 -9.54 -8.11
CA LEU A 23 -7.35 -10.91 -8.32
C LEU A 23 -6.56 -11.64 -9.42
N HIS A 24 -6.16 -10.96 -10.50
CA HIS A 24 -5.36 -11.57 -11.56
C HIS A 24 -3.96 -12.02 -11.13
N ARG A 25 -3.47 -11.59 -9.95
CA ARG A 25 -2.22 -12.05 -9.34
C ARG A 25 -2.42 -13.23 -8.37
N GLN A 26 -3.63 -13.41 -7.85
CA GLN A 26 -3.95 -14.49 -6.92
C GLN A 26 -3.85 -15.85 -7.62
N PRO A 27 -3.19 -16.88 -7.02
CA PRO A 27 -2.88 -18.14 -7.69
C PRO A 27 -4.10 -18.80 -8.34
N TYR A 28 -5.22 -18.89 -7.62
CA TYR A 28 -6.44 -19.51 -8.13
C TYR A 28 -6.92 -18.88 -9.45
N TRP A 29 -7.03 -17.56 -9.51
CA TRP A 29 -7.56 -16.85 -10.68
C TRP A 29 -6.55 -16.82 -11.83
N ARG A 30 -5.28 -16.58 -11.50
CA ARG A 30 -4.17 -16.57 -12.46
C ARG A 30 -4.11 -17.90 -13.21
N ASP A 31 -4.07 -19.01 -12.48
CA ASP A 31 -3.83 -20.34 -13.07
C ASP A 31 -5.09 -20.88 -13.76
N ARG A 32 -6.28 -20.67 -13.15
CA ARG A 32 -7.55 -21.14 -13.71
C ARG A 32 -7.92 -20.47 -15.03
N TYR A 33 -7.63 -19.17 -15.18
CA TYR A 33 -8.05 -18.37 -16.33
C TYR A 33 -6.88 -17.83 -17.16
N GLN A 34 -5.65 -18.29 -16.89
CA GLN A 34 -4.43 -17.86 -17.59
C GLN A 34 -4.34 -16.33 -17.65
N LEU A 35 -4.58 -15.69 -16.50
CA LEU A 35 -4.54 -14.23 -16.39
C LEU A 35 -3.10 -13.74 -16.32
N THR A 36 -2.83 -12.61 -16.97
CA THR A 36 -1.52 -11.98 -16.99
C THR A 36 -1.65 -10.52 -16.56
N PRO A 37 -0.68 -9.96 -15.79
CA PRO A 37 -0.72 -8.55 -15.38
C PRO A 37 -0.93 -7.55 -16.52
N ALA A 38 -0.34 -7.82 -17.70
CA ALA A 38 -0.47 -6.97 -18.88
C ALA A 38 -1.92 -6.75 -19.36
N ARG A 39 -2.83 -7.69 -19.06
CA ARG A 39 -4.27 -7.58 -19.39
C ARG A 39 -5.01 -6.60 -18.48
N PHE A 40 -4.39 -6.18 -17.38
CA PHE A 40 -4.99 -5.36 -16.32
C PHE A 40 -4.04 -4.19 -15.95
N ALA A 41 -3.48 -3.51 -16.96
CA ALA A 41 -2.41 -2.52 -16.79
C ALA A 41 -2.73 -1.44 -15.75
N HIS A 42 -3.97 -0.92 -15.71
CA HIS A 42 -4.36 0.11 -14.74
C HIS A 42 -4.44 -0.41 -13.30
N ALA A 43 -5.04 -1.59 -13.10
CA ALA A 43 -5.10 -2.22 -11.79
C ALA A 43 -3.70 -2.60 -11.29
N GLU A 44 -2.83 -3.03 -12.21
CA GLU A 44 -1.44 -3.37 -11.92
C GLU A 44 -0.62 -2.14 -11.51
N ALA A 45 -0.73 -1.04 -12.28
CA ALA A 45 -0.06 0.21 -11.95
C ALA A 45 -0.52 0.76 -10.59
N ALA A 46 -1.83 0.76 -10.32
CA ALA A 46 -2.38 1.19 -9.04
C ALA A 46 -1.86 0.33 -7.87
N TYR A 47 -1.88 -1.00 -8.03
CA TYR A 47 -1.36 -1.92 -7.02
C TYR A 47 0.12 -1.70 -6.72
N GLN A 48 0.94 -1.27 -7.68
CA GLN A 48 2.37 -1.06 -7.47
C GLN A 48 2.71 0.21 -6.69
N CYS A 49 1.84 1.22 -6.71
CA CYS A 49 2.11 2.51 -6.05
C CYS A 49 1.20 2.82 -4.87
N MET A 50 0.14 2.04 -4.63
CA MET A 50 -0.78 2.29 -3.52
C MET A 50 -0.31 1.72 -2.18
N LEU A 51 -0.68 2.42 -1.12
CA LEU A 51 -0.57 2.00 0.28
C LEU A 51 -1.75 2.59 1.07
N SER A 52 -2.08 1.99 2.21
CA SER A 52 -3.12 2.45 3.12
C SER A 52 -2.49 2.91 4.43
N LEU A 53 -2.92 4.08 4.88
CA LEU A 53 -2.47 4.71 6.12
C LEU A 53 -3.38 4.30 7.30
N PRO A 54 -2.90 4.42 8.55
CA PRO A 54 -3.74 4.24 9.71
C PRO A 54 -4.91 5.22 9.67
N LEU A 55 -6.12 4.69 9.83
CA LEU A 55 -7.33 5.49 9.98
C LEU A 55 -8.31 4.73 10.88
N PHE A 56 -8.36 5.13 12.15
CA PHE A 56 -9.25 4.54 13.16
C PHE A 56 -9.68 5.61 14.18
N THR A 57 -10.83 5.39 14.82
CA THR A 57 -11.52 6.42 15.63
C THR A 57 -10.81 6.79 16.93
N ALA A 58 -9.83 6.00 17.37
CA ALA A 58 -9.04 6.26 18.58
C ALA A 58 -7.75 7.07 18.31
N MET A 59 -7.51 7.50 17.06
CA MET A 59 -6.36 8.35 16.74
C MET A 59 -6.53 9.75 17.33
N HIS A 60 -5.45 10.28 17.91
CA HIS A 60 -5.35 11.68 18.27
C HIS A 60 -4.78 12.52 17.12
N ASP A 61 -4.94 13.84 17.18
CA ASP A 61 -4.33 14.76 16.21
C ASP A 61 -2.80 14.57 16.13
N THR A 62 -2.16 14.30 17.27
CA THR A 62 -0.72 13.99 17.33
C THR A 62 -0.34 12.70 16.59
N ASP A 63 -1.24 11.71 16.52
CA ASP A 63 -1.00 10.50 15.74
C ASP A 63 -1.07 10.79 14.24
N GLN A 64 -2.02 11.65 13.83
CA GLN A 64 -2.12 12.11 12.44
C GLN A 64 -0.90 12.94 12.04
N ASP A 65 -0.47 13.87 12.88
CA ASP A 65 0.73 14.69 12.67
C ASP A 65 1.97 13.83 12.50
N ARG A 66 2.11 12.76 13.31
CA ARG A 66 3.22 11.81 13.20
C ARG A 66 3.23 11.10 11.84
N VAL A 67 2.06 10.69 11.34
CA VAL A 67 1.93 10.04 10.03
C VAL A 67 2.25 11.03 8.90
N ILE A 68 1.68 12.24 8.95
CA ILE A 68 1.89 13.28 7.93
C ILE A 68 3.36 13.69 7.87
N GLY A 69 3.97 13.99 9.02
CA GLY A 69 5.38 14.37 9.11
C GLY A 69 6.30 13.28 8.57
N ALA A 70 6.03 12.02 8.91
CA ALA A 70 6.81 10.91 8.39
C ALA A 70 6.70 10.77 6.87
N LEU A 71 5.52 10.98 6.29
CA LEU A 71 5.33 10.96 4.85
C LEU A 71 6.06 12.12 4.16
N HIS A 72 6.02 13.32 4.71
CA HIS A 72 6.76 14.46 4.16
C HIS A 72 8.27 14.22 4.13
N GLU A 73 8.85 13.63 5.19
CA GLU A 73 10.28 13.31 5.22
C GLU A 73 10.69 12.21 4.24
N LEU A 74 9.80 11.26 3.96
CA LEU A 74 10.10 10.12 3.08
C LEU A 74 9.82 10.40 1.60
N LEU A 75 8.94 11.36 1.29
CA LEU A 75 8.49 11.69 -0.06
C LEU A 75 9.01 13.03 -0.59
N GLY A 76 9.39 13.95 0.30
CA GLY A 76 10.04 15.22 -0.05
C GLY A 76 11.50 15.03 -0.39
#